data_AF-A0A7K7GF28-F1
#
_entry.id   AF-A0A7K7GF28-F1
#
_cell.length_a   1.000
_cell.length_b   1.000
_cell.length_c   1.000
_cell.angle_alpha   90.00
_cell.angle_beta   90.00
_cell.angle_gamma   90.00
#
_symmetry.space_group_name_H-M   'P 1'
#
loop_
_entity.id
_entity.type
_entity.pdbx_description
1 polymer ?
#
loop_
_entity_poly.entity_id
_entity_poly.type
_entity_poly.pdbx_seq_one_letter_code
_entity_poly.pdbx_strand_id
1 'polypeptide(L)'
;QSLESELERVTEQFQETQNRMRDLARSSAEKFRRVWAVNEEEAKALVRKTLEADRIIHVQQLGMPWEEPHFCFMDNVGPLGDHKEKEEAMQVAMALLEGGTPEIPRKTLPCPPILGIFQEPPVLSWLIPR
;
A
#
# COMPACT_ATOMS: atom_id res chain seq x y z
N GLN A 1 -46.87 -7.17 18.56
CA GLN A 1 -45.91 -6.77 17.49
C GLN A 1 -45.93 -7.86 16.43
N SER A 2 -46.02 -7.48 15.15
CA SER A 2 -46.06 -8.43 14.03
C SER A 2 -44.63 -8.82 13.64
N LEU A 3 -44.43 -10.06 13.20
CA LEU A 3 -43.13 -10.56 12.71
C LEU A 3 -42.59 -9.72 11.55
N GLU A 4 -43.47 -9.23 10.69
CA GLU A 4 -43.12 -8.37 9.54
C GLU A 4 -42.48 -7.05 9.99
N SER A 5 -42.98 -6.44 11.07
CA SER A 5 -42.45 -5.20 11.61
C SER A 5 -41.04 -5.38 12.21
N GLU A 6 -40.76 -6.53 12.81
CA GLU A 6 -39.41 -6.84 13.29
C GLU A 6 -38.45 -7.14 12.14
N LEU A 7 -38.91 -7.79 11.06
CA LEU A 7 -38.09 -8.07 9.87
C LEU A 7 -37.68 -6.77 9.17
N GLU A 8 -38.61 -5.84 8.98
CA GLU A 8 -38.35 -4.51 8.41
C GLU A 8 -37.30 -3.77 9.24
N ARG A 9 -37.50 -3.69 10.57
CA ARG A 9 -36.57 -3.06 11.50
C ARG A 9 -35.16 -3.64 11.43
N VAL A 10 -35.02 -4.97 11.39
CA VAL A 10 -33.71 -5.64 11.30
C VAL A 10 -33.04 -5.34 9.96
N THR A 11 -33.81 -5.27 8.87
CA THR A 11 -33.30 -4.98 7.53
C THR A 11 -32.77 -3.55 7.44
N GLU A 12 -33.48 -2.58 8.00
CA GLU A 12 -33.03 -1.19 8.10
C GLU A 12 -31.71 -1.07 8.89
N GLN A 13 -31.63 -1.74 10.04
CA GLN A 13 -30.41 -1.77 10.87
C GLN A 13 -29.23 -2.40 10.13
N PHE A 14 -29.47 -3.45 9.35
CA PHE A 14 -28.44 -4.09 8.54
C PHE A 14 -27.93 -3.14 7.44
N GLN A 15 -28.84 -2.48 6.72
CA GLN A 15 -28.47 -1.53 5.67
C GLN A 15 -27.70 -0.33 6.24
N GLU A 16 -28.11 0.19 7.38
CA GLU A 16 -27.41 1.26 8.09
C GLU A 16 -25.99 0.83 8.50
N THR A 17 -25.85 -0.39 9.00
CA THR A 17 -24.55 -0.98 9.36
C THR A 17 -23.64 -1.11 8.14
N GLN A 18 -24.15 -1.62 7.02
CA GLN A 18 -23.38 -1.68 5.77
C GLN A 18 -22.94 -0.31 5.27
N ASN A 19 -23.80 0.71 5.39
CA ASN A 19 -23.45 2.07 5.00
C ASN A 19 -22.29 2.61 5.86
N ARG A 20 -22.39 2.45 7.19
CA ARG A 20 -21.32 2.83 8.12
C ARG A 20 -20.01 2.10 7.83
N MET A 21 -20.05 0.79 7.51
CA MET A 21 -18.87 0.02 7.16
C MET A 21 -18.16 0.58 5.92
N ARG A 22 -18.92 0.95 4.88
CA ARG A 22 -18.35 1.57 3.67
C ARG A 22 -17.69 2.91 3.96
N ASP A 23 -18.33 3.75 4.76
CA ASP A 23 -17.78 5.05 5.13
C ASP A 23 -16.54 4.93 6.03
N LEU A 24 -16.53 3.96 6.94
CA LEU A 24 -15.36 3.63 7.76
C LEU A 24 -14.20 3.14 6.91
N ALA A 25 -14.44 2.26 5.94
CA ALA A 25 -13.42 1.75 5.02
C ALA A 25 -12.81 2.88 4.18
N ARG A 26 -13.64 3.80 3.67
CA ARG A 26 -13.17 4.97 2.92
C ARG A 26 -12.33 5.90 3.81
N SER A 27 -12.87 6.29 4.96
CA SER A 27 -12.19 7.22 5.88
C SER A 27 -10.89 6.63 6.44
N SER A 28 -10.87 5.33 6.74
CA SER A 28 -9.67 4.66 7.26
C SER A 28 -8.58 4.60 6.18
N ALA A 29 -8.93 4.28 4.94
CA ALA A 29 -7.98 4.30 3.82
C ALA A 29 -7.39 5.70 3.62
N GLU A 30 -8.21 6.75 3.61
CA GLU A 30 -7.73 8.13 3.48
C GLU A 30 -6.78 8.54 4.62
N LYS A 31 -7.15 8.25 5.87
CA LYS A 31 -6.30 8.52 7.04
C LYS A 31 -4.98 7.76 6.97
N PHE A 32 -5.04 6.49 6.58
CA PHE A 32 -3.85 5.66 6.40
C PHE A 32 -2.92 6.25 5.34
N ARG A 33 -3.45 6.64 4.17
CA ARG A 33 -2.65 7.26 3.10
C ARG A 33 -1.95 8.53 3.57
N ARG A 34 -2.63 9.37 4.35
CA ARG A 34 -2.05 10.60 4.88
C ARG A 34 -0.88 10.31 5.82
N VAL A 35 -1.06 9.39 6.76
CA VAL A 35 0.01 8.99 7.70
C VAL A 35 1.16 8.33 6.96
N TRP A 36 0.85 7.46 5.97
CA TRP A 36 1.83 6.82 5.12
C TRP A 36 2.73 7.84 4.41
N ALA A 37 2.14 8.82 3.73
CA ALA A 37 2.90 9.82 2.97
C ALA A 37 3.87 10.62 3.85
N VAL A 38 3.44 10.97 5.08
CA VAL A 38 4.31 11.67 6.04
C VAL A 38 5.47 10.77 6.49
N ASN A 39 5.17 9.53 6.87
CA ASN A 39 6.18 8.58 7.31
C ASN A 39 7.17 8.20 6.20
N GLU A 40 6.68 8.05 4.97
CA GLU A 40 7.49 7.75 3.80
C GLU A 40 8.48 8.89 3.51
N GLU A 41 8.03 10.14 3.55
CA GLU A 41 8.93 11.28 3.38
C GLU A 41 9.98 11.37 4.50
N GLU A 42 9.58 11.13 5.75
CA GLU A 42 10.50 11.10 6.88
C GLU A 42 11.55 9.99 6.74
N ALA A 43 11.11 8.79 6.38
CA ALA A 43 12.00 7.65 6.15
C ALA A 43 13.02 7.95 5.02
N LYS A 44 12.56 8.50 3.89
CA LYS A 44 13.45 8.90 2.79
C LYS A 44 14.44 9.98 3.20
N ALA A 45 14.01 10.94 4.01
CA ALA A 45 14.92 11.96 4.55
C ALA A 45 16.03 11.35 5.42
N LEU A 46 15.72 10.31 6.20
CA LEU A 46 16.71 9.56 6.97
C LEU A 46 17.67 8.79 6.05
N VAL A 47 17.16 8.08 5.04
CA VAL A 47 18.03 7.36 4.08
C VAL A 47 18.99 8.33 3.39
N ARG A 48 18.52 9.50 2.94
CA ARG A 48 19.40 10.53 2.34
C ARG A 48 20.52 10.97 3.30
N LYS A 49 20.22 11.16 4.58
CA LYS A 49 21.24 11.49 5.60
C LYS A 49 22.24 10.36 5.79
N THR A 50 21.77 9.11 5.82
CA THR A 50 22.62 7.93 5.93
C THR A 50 23.55 7.80 4.72
N LEU A 51 23.05 8.03 3.50
CA LEU A 51 23.86 7.99 2.28
C LEU A 51 24.95 9.06 2.27
N GLU A 52 24.64 10.28 2.74
CA GLU A 52 25.66 11.31 2.85
C GLU A 52 26.73 10.95 3.88
N ALA A 53 26.35 10.38 5.02
CA ALA A 53 27.30 9.89 6.01
C ALA A 53 28.17 8.75 5.44
N ASP A 54 27.56 7.81 4.71
CA ASP A 54 28.25 6.71 4.05
C ASP A 54 29.27 7.21 3.02
N ARG A 55 28.88 8.19 2.19
CA ARG A 55 29.76 8.87 1.24
C ARG A 55 30.96 9.51 1.93
N ILE A 56 30.72 10.24 3.03
CA ILE A 56 31.78 10.90 3.80
C ILE A 56 32.78 9.87 4.34
N ILE A 57 32.30 8.77 4.91
CA ILE A 57 33.17 7.72 5.45
C ILE A 57 34.01 7.09 4.32
N HIS A 58 33.39 6.72 3.20
CA HIS A 58 34.08 6.13 2.07
C HIS A 58 35.17 7.02 1.50
N VAL A 59 34.84 8.27 1.22
CA VAL A 59 35.76 9.20 0.54
C VAL A 59 36.82 9.71 1.51
N GLN A 60 36.43 10.13 2.73
CA GLN A 60 37.35 10.83 3.63
C GLN A 60 38.12 9.88 4.54
N GLN A 61 37.48 8.86 5.10
CA GLN A 61 38.12 7.96 6.08
C GLN A 61 38.80 6.79 5.39
N LEU A 62 38.17 6.22 4.35
CA LEU A 62 38.68 5.03 3.67
C LEU A 62 39.51 5.37 2.42
N GLY A 63 39.39 6.59 1.88
CA GLY A 63 40.07 6.99 0.65
C GLY A 63 39.62 6.19 -0.57
N MET A 64 38.41 5.62 -0.53
CA MET A 64 37.84 4.81 -1.60
C MET A 64 36.77 5.60 -2.36
N PRO A 65 36.58 5.34 -3.67
CA PRO A 65 35.46 5.93 -4.40
C PRO A 65 34.14 5.41 -3.83
N TRP A 66 33.18 6.30 -3.65
CA TRP A 66 31.82 5.96 -3.23
C TRP A 66 30.92 5.83 -4.46
N GLU A 67 30.19 4.72 -4.55
CA GLU A 67 29.17 4.48 -5.56
C GLU A 67 27.79 4.47 -4.90
N GLU A 68 26.90 5.34 -5.39
CA GLU A 68 25.55 5.44 -4.85
C GLU A 68 24.74 4.17 -5.15
N PRO A 69 24.16 3.51 -4.14
CA PRO A 69 23.33 2.33 -4.40
C PRO A 69 22.01 2.70 -5.09
N HIS A 70 21.54 1.85 -5.98
CA HIS A 70 20.31 2.10 -6.74
C HIS A 70 19.06 1.81 -5.88
N PHE A 71 18.31 2.85 -5.50
CA PHE A 71 17.10 2.73 -4.67
C PHE A 71 15.84 3.10 -5.44
N CYS A 72 15.29 2.16 -6.20
CA CYS A 72 14.05 2.40 -6.95
C CYS A 72 12.84 2.76 -6.05
N PHE A 73 12.91 2.46 -4.74
CA PHE A 73 11.85 2.80 -3.78
C PHE A 73 11.87 4.27 -3.33
N MET A 74 12.98 4.99 -3.55
CA MET A 74 13.09 6.41 -3.22
C MET A 74 12.22 7.29 -4.13
N ASP A 75 11.90 6.80 -5.32
CA ASP A 75 11.14 7.54 -6.33
C ASP A 75 9.62 7.35 -6.20
N ASN A 76 9.17 6.38 -5.41
CA ASN A 76 7.75 6.07 -5.23
C ASN A 76 7.09 7.05 -4.25
N VAL A 77 5.98 7.68 -4.60
CA VAL A 77 5.11 8.40 -3.65
C VAL A 77 3.86 7.54 -3.45
N GLY A 78 3.56 7.17 -2.20
CA GLY A 78 2.56 6.14 -1.89
C GLY A 78 1.15 6.38 -2.47
N PRO A 79 0.27 5.34 -2.54
CA PRO A 79 0.36 4.01 -1.93
C PRO A 79 0.32 2.83 -2.92
N LEU A 80 0.64 1.63 -2.41
CA LEU A 80 0.46 0.30 -3.02
C LEU A 80 -0.94 0.13 -3.64
N GLY A 81 -1.06 0.30 -4.96
CA GLY A 81 -2.26 -0.03 -5.71
C GLY A 81 -3.46 0.83 -5.32
N ASP A 82 -3.72 1.88 -6.10
CA ASP A 82 -5.08 2.41 -6.15
C ASP A 82 -6.04 1.25 -6.51
N HIS A 83 -7.30 1.30 -6.07
CA HIS A 83 -8.27 0.26 -6.42
C HIS A 83 -8.37 0.10 -7.95
N LYS A 84 -8.15 1.20 -8.65
CA LYS A 84 -8.04 1.29 -10.10
C LYS A 84 -6.84 0.52 -10.66
N GLU A 85 -5.67 0.60 -10.03
CA GLU A 85 -4.49 -0.18 -10.44
C GLU A 85 -4.70 -1.68 -10.22
N LYS A 86 -5.40 -2.06 -9.13
CA LYS A 86 -5.80 -3.46 -8.90
C LYS A 86 -6.85 -3.92 -9.91
N GLU A 87 -7.77 -3.06 -10.29
CA GLU A 87 -8.83 -3.35 -11.27
C GLU A 87 -8.28 -3.44 -12.70
N GLU A 88 -7.35 -2.56 -13.05
CA GLU A 88 -6.59 -2.59 -14.30
C GLU A 88 -5.68 -3.83 -14.34
N ALA A 89 -4.96 -4.15 -13.25
CA ALA A 89 -4.17 -5.37 -13.16
C ALA A 89 -5.04 -6.63 -13.21
N MET A 90 -6.23 -6.61 -12.60
CA MET A 90 -7.21 -7.71 -12.65
C MET A 90 -7.77 -7.88 -14.07
N GLN A 91 -8.09 -6.79 -14.77
CA GLN A 91 -8.53 -6.82 -16.16
C GLN A 91 -7.43 -7.37 -17.09
N VAL A 92 -6.18 -6.93 -16.91
CA VAL A 92 -5.04 -7.45 -17.67
C VAL A 92 -4.80 -8.94 -17.40
N ALA A 93 -4.88 -9.37 -16.13
CA ALA A 93 -4.77 -10.78 -15.76
C ALA A 93 -5.90 -11.62 -16.36
N MET A 94 -7.12 -11.08 -16.40
CA MET A 94 -8.28 -11.74 -17.03
C MET A 94 -8.07 -11.90 -18.54
N ALA A 95 -7.61 -10.85 -19.22
CA ALA A 95 -7.30 -10.89 -20.66
C ALA A 95 -6.15 -11.85 -21.02
N LEU A 96 -5.15 -12.00 -20.14
CA LEU A 96 -4.07 -12.97 -20.30
C LEU A 96 -4.57 -14.42 -20.22
N LEU A 97 -5.48 -14.71 -19.29
CA LEU A 97 -6.11 -16.03 -19.17
C LEU A 97 -7.00 -16.37 -20.37
N GLU A 98 -7.55 -15.34 -21.02
CA GLU A 98 -8.36 -15.46 -22.24
C GLU A 98 -7.52 -15.52 -23.54
N GLY A 99 -6.19 -15.54 -23.45
CA GLY A 99 -5.29 -15.76 -24.59
C GLY A 99 -4.90 -14.50 -25.38
N GLY A 100 -5.20 -13.31 -24.87
CA GLY A 100 -4.71 -12.06 -25.43
C GLY A 100 -3.26 -11.79 -25.00
N THR A 101 -2.36 -11.45 -25.93
CA THR A 101 -1.02 -10.96 -25.62
C THR A 101 -1.09 -9.46 -25.28
N PRO A 102 -0.89 -9.05 -24.01
CA PRO A 102 -0.82 -7.64 -23.67
C PRO A 102 0.63 -7.16 -23.83
N GLU A 103 0.81 -6.05 -24.53
CA GLU A 103 2.04 -5.26 -24.46
C GLU A 103 2.13 -4.65 -23.05
N ILE A 104 2.92 -5.26 -22.16
CA ILE A 104 3.20 -4.72 -20.83
C ILE A 104 4.15 -3.52 -21.03
N PRO A 105 3.73 -2.27 -20.75
CA PRO A 105 4.63 -1.14 -20.88
C PRO A 105 5.77 -1.31 -19.85
N ARG A 106 7.01 -1.39 -20.33
CA ARG A 106 8.25 -1.52 -19.52
C ARG A 106 8.47 -0.40 -18.47
N LYS A 107 7.54 0.54 -18.30
CA LYS A 107 7.73 1.72 -17.42
C LYS A 107 7.58 1.42 -15.93
N THR A 108 7.17 0.21 -15.57
CA THR A 108 7.14 -0.23 -14.18
C THR A 108 7.59 -1.68 -14.14
N LEU A 109 8.91 -1.91 -14.14
CA LEU A 109 9.37 -3.04 -13.34
C LEU A 109 8.99 -2.66 -11.90
N PRO A 110 8.03 -3.35 -11.26
CA PRO A 110 7.75 -3.07 -9.86
C PRO A 110 9.09 -3.25 -9.14
N CYS A 111 9.47 -2.27 -8.33
CA CYS A 111 10.46 -2.54 -7.29
C CYS A 111 10.06 -3.86 -6.65
N PRO A 112 10.96 -4.86 -6.54
CA PRO A 112 10.64 -6.02 -5.74
C PRO A 112 10.08 -5.47 -4.42
N PRO A 113 8.88 -5.90 -4.01
CA PRO A 113 8.33 -5.44 -2.76
C PRO A 113 9.42 -5.68 -1.72
N ILE A 114 9.57 -4.74 -0.79
CA ILE A 114 10.40 -4.97 0.38
C ILE A 114 9.74 -6.13 1.13
N LEU A 115 10.04 -7.36 0.70
CA LEU A 115 9.35 -8.62 1.03
C LEU A 115 9.63 -9.07 2.46
N GLY A 116 10.04 -8.14 3.33
CA GLY A 116 10.44 -8.42 4.70
C GLY A 116 10.28 -7.27 5.70
N ILE A 117 9.69 -6.11 5.36
CA ILE A 117 9.50 -5.02 6.35
C ILE A 117 8.02 -4.74 6.67
N PHE A 118 7.08 -5.19 5.85
CA PHE A 118 5.64 -5.05 6.12
C PHE A 118 4.95 -6.43 6.12
N GLN A 119 5.28 -7.23 7.14
CA GLN A 119 4.36 -8.25 7.61
C GLN A 119 3.14 -7.53 8.18
N GLU A 120 1.95 -7.98 7.77
CA GLU A 120 0.60 -7.47 8.04
C GLU A 120 0.44 -6.29 9.03
N PRO A 121 -0.38 -5.27 8.69
CA PRO A 121 -0.72 -4.24 9.66
C PRO A 121 -1.33 -4.90 10.91
N PRO A 122 -0.81 -4.63 12.12
CA PRO A 122 -1.16 -5.34 13.37
C PRO A 122 -2.60 -5.11 13.86
N VAL A 123 -3.46 -4.51 13.04
CA VAL A 123 -4.87 -4.27 13.35
C VAL A 123 -5.78 -5.46 13.00
N LEU A 124 -5.28 -6.48 12.30
CA LEU A 124 -6.06 -7.68 11.97
C LEU A 124 -5.86 -8.85 12.95
N SER A 125 -4.89 -8.78 13.88
CA SER A 125 -4.69 -9.83 14.91
C SER A 125 -5.76 -9.84 16.01
N TRP A 126 -6.65 -8.83 16.04
CA TRP A 126 -7.69 -8.67 17.05
C TRP A 126 -9.08 -9.19 16.61
N LEU A 127 -9.22 -9.64 15.36
CA LEU A 127 -10.53 -10.01 14.77
C LEU A 127 -10.70 -11.52 14.50
N ILE A 128 -9.75 -12.37 14.93
CA ILE A 128 -9.89 -13.83 14.83
C ILE A 128 -10.01 -14.41 16.24
N PRO A 129 -11.21 -14.87 16.67
CA PRO A 129 -11.35 -15.64 17.90
C PRO A 129 -10.63 -16.98 17.73
N ARG A 130 -9.84 -17.38 18.74
CA ARG A 130 -9.25 -18.73 18.84
C ARG A 130 -10.33 -19.79 19.09
#